data_AF-A0A965MFX6-F1
#
_entry.id   AF-A0A965MFX6-F1
#
_cell.length_a   1.000
_cell.length_b   1.000
_cell.length_c   1.000
_cell.angle_alpha   90.00
_cell.angle_beta   90.00
_cell.angle_gamma   90.00
#
_symmetry.space_group_name_H-M   'P 1'
#
loop_
_entity.id
_entity.type
_entity.pdbx_description
1 polymer ?
#
loop_
_entity_poly.entity_id
_entity_poly.type
_entity_poly.pdbx_seq_one_letter_code
_entity_poly.pdbx_strand_id
1 'polypeptide(L)' 'MKSLEAKNFATDADEVSTPNNARVETVNVLGQRVMKLTVQPGWKWSEDIKPVVGTESCQAKHVGVIVEGTITCKHNDG' A
#
# COMPACT_ATOMS: atom_id res chain seq x y z
N MET A 1 -23.72 14.90 -9.37
CA MET A 1 -22.72 15.98 -9.44
C MET A 1 -21.35 15.32 -9.43
N LYS A 2 -20.48 15.60 -10.40
CA LYS A 2 -19.09 15.14 -10.35
C LYS A 2 -18.33 16.05 -9.38
N SER A 3 -18.33 15.71 -8.09
CA SER A 3 -17.49 16.39 -7.11
C SER A 3 -16.05 15.94 -7.32
N LEU A 4 -15.12 16.91 -7.36
CA LEU A 4 -13.70 16.64 -7.24
C LEU A 4 -13.40 16.38 -5.77
N GLU A 5 -12.79 15.23 -5.46
CA GLU A 5 -12.27 14.94 -4.12
C GLU A 5 -10.74 14.89 -4.19
N ALA A 6 -10.10 15.59 -3.26
CA ALA A 6 -8.67 15.56 -3.07
C ALA A 6 -8.39 15.33 -1.58
N LYS A 7 -7.47 14.41 -1.28
CA LYS A 7 -7.03 14.08 0.08
C LYS A 7 -5.51 14.05 0.15
N ASN A 8 -4.98 14.46 1.28
CA ASN A 8 -3.56 14.38 1.60
C ASN A 8 -3.29 13.21 2.55
N PHE A 9 -2.36 12.33 2.19
CA PHE A 9 -1.98 11.18 3.02
C PHE A 9 -1.43 11.56 4.39
N ALA A 10 -0.85 12.74 4.56
CA ALA A 10 -0.25 13.17 5.82
C ALA A 10 -1.28 13.73 6.82
N THR A 11 -2.33 14.40 6.33
CA THR A 11 -3.30 15.11 7.18
C THR A 11 -4.69 14.49 7.18
N ASP A 12 -5.06 13.78 6.11
CA ASP A 12 -6.43 13.30 5.87
C ASP A 12 -6.50 11.76 5.80
N ALA A 13 -5.47 11.06 6.30
CA ALA A 13 -5.44 9.61 6.34
C ALA A 13 -6.60 9.06 7.17
N ASP A 14 -7.42 8.21 6.57
CA ASP A 14 -8.49 7.50 7.25
C ASP A 14 -7.93 6.35 8.11
N GLU A 15 -6.79 5.78 7.70
CA GLU A 15 -6.09 4.71 8.44
C GLU A 15 -4.58 4.84 8.24
N VAL A 16 -3.81 4.71 9.33
CA VAL A 16 -2.35 4.61 9.29
C VAL A 16 -1.94 3.31 9.98
N SER A 17 -1.23 2.45 9.24
CA SER A 17 -0.71 1.18 9.74
C SER A 17 0.81 1.12 9.55
N THR A 18 1.52 0.53 10.50
CA THR A 18 2.99 0.43 10.47
C THR A 18 3.45 -1.03 10.63
N PRO A 19 3.11 -1.92 9.68
CA PRO A 19 3.61 -3.30 9.70
C PRO A 19 5.12 -3.30 9.44
N ASN A 20 5.84 -4.27 10.00
CA ASN A 20 7.30 -4.44 9.94
C ASN A 20 7.97 -3.72 8.76
N ASN A 21 8.84 -2.74 9.07
CA ASN A 21 9.62 -1.97 8.10
C ASN A 21 8.81 -1.22 7.04
N ALA A 22 7.51 -1.00 7.26
CA ALA A 22 6.64 -0.27 6.37
C ALA A 22 5.73 0.69 7.14
N ARG A 23 5.30 1.73 6.43
CA ARG A 23 4.23 2.62 6.82
C ARG A 23 3.23 2.67 5.66
N VAL A 24 1.96 2.49 6.01
CA VAL A 24 0.84 2.48 5.08
C VAL A 24 -0.10 3.61 5.51
N GLU A 25 -0.26 4.62 4.66
CA GLU A 25 -1.30 5.63 4.83
C GLU A 25 -2.42 5.37 3.83
N THR A 26 -3.64 5.24 4.33
CA THR A 26 -4.83 4.98 3.51
C THR A 26 -5.75 6.18 3.51
N VAL A 27 -6.24 6.55 2.33
CA VAL A 27 -7.32 7.52 2.14
C VAL A 27 -8.41 6.92 1.25
N ASN A 28 -9.65 7.29 1.50
CA ASN A 28 -10.79 6.99 0.64
C ASN A 28 -11.10 8.23 -0.20
N VAL A 29 -11.00 8.09 -1.52
CA VAL A 29 -11.29 9.15 -2.50
C VAL A 29 -12.35 8.62 -3.44
N LEU A 30 -13.49 9.32 -3.52
CA LEU A 30 -14.66 8.93 -4.33
C LEU A 30 -15.11 7.48 -4.06
N GLY A 31 -15.04 7.05 -2.80
CA GLY A 31 -15.38 5.69 -2.37
C GLY A 31 -14.38 4.61 -2.80
N GLN A 32 -13.19 4.99 -3.30
CA GLN A 32 -12.09 4.07 -3.61
C GLN A 32 -10.98 4.20 -2.56
N ARG A 33 -10.46 3.06 -2.10
CA ARG A 33 -9.34 3.00 -1.17
C ARG A 33 -8.03 3.21 -1.93
N VAL A 34 -7.31 4.28 -1.60
CA VAL A 34 -5.98 4.59 -2.14
C VAL A 34 -4.96 4.53 -1.00
N MET A 35 -3.83 3.89 -1.26
CA MET A 35 -2.79 3.67 -0.25
C MET A 35 -1.46 4.25 -0.71
N LYS A 36 -0.79 4.97 0.19
CA LYS A 36 0.63 5.30 0.07
C LYS A 36 1.41 4.33 0.94
N LEU A 37 2.38 3.64 0.32
CA LEU A 37 3.26 2.70 1.00
C LEU A 37 4.67 3.28 1.05
N THR A 38 5.22 3.39 2.25
CA THR A 38 6.62 3.76 2.48
C THR A 38 7.32 2.56 3.11
N VAL A 39 8.21 1.91 2.37
CA VAL A 39 8.94 0.71 2.82
C VAL A 39 10.41 1.02 3.04
N GLN A 40 11.00 0.41 4.07
CA GLN A 40 12.44 0.48 4.31
C GLN A 40 13.19 -0.54 3.44
N PRO A 41 14.48 -0.29 3.13
CA PRO A 41 15.31 -1.28 2.45
C PRO A 41 15.29 -2.65 3.14
N GLY A 42 15.14 -3.72 2.37
CA GLY A 42 15.01 -5.08 2.88
C GLY A 42 13.57 -5.56 3.08
N TRP A 43 12.57 -4.66 3.00
CA TRP A 43 11.17 -5.04 3.09
C TRP A 43 10.78 -6.06 2.02
N LYS A 44 10.03 -7.10 2.43
CA LYS A 44 9.59 -8.17 1.55
C LYS A 44 8.28 -8.79 2.04
N TRP A 45 7.31 -8.94 1.14
CA TRP A 45 6.00 -9.52 1.42
C TRP A 45 6.05 -10.80 2.26
N SER A 46 6.90 -11.77 1.87
CA SER A 46 6.98 -13.08 2.51
C SER A 46 7.48 -13.06 3.95
N GLU A 47 8.16 -11.98 4.35
CA GLU A 47 8.80 -11.85 5.66
C GLU A 47 8.03 -10.86 6.54
N ASP A 48 7.62 -9.72 5.97
CA ASP A 48 7.01 -8.63 6.74
C ASP A 48 5.48 -8.69 6.79
N ILE A 49 4.81 -9.23 5.76
CA ILE A 49 3.33 -9.20 5.64
C ILE A 49 2.70 -10.58 5.75
N LYS A 50 3.30 -11.60 5.14
CA LYS A 50 2.80 -12.99 5.19
C LYS A 50 2.50 -13.47 6.62
N PRO A 51 3.31 -13.20 7.66
CA PRO A 51 2.98 -13.61 9.03
C PRO A 51 1.71 -12.96 9.60
N VAL A 52 1.32 -11.79 9.08
CA VAL A 52 0.15 -11.03 9.52
C VAL A 52 -1.11 -11.45 8.75
N VAL A 53 -0.99 -11.64 7.44
CA VAL A 53 -2.14 -11.90 6.53
C VAL A 53 -2.36 -13.40 6.29
N GLY A 54 -1.32 -14.22 6.43
CA GLY A 54 -1.39 -15.66 6.27
C GLY A 54 -1.40 -16.15 4.81
N THR A 55 -1.23 -15.26 3.83
CA THR A 55 -1.24 -15.62 2.40
C THR A 55 0.16 -15.55 1.77
N GLU A 56 0.42 -16.41 0.78
CA GLU A 56 1.71 -16.46 0.07
C GLU A 56 1.97 -15.20 -0.78
N SER A 57 0.91 -14.60 -1.32
CA SER A 57 0.94 -13.33 -2.06
C SER A 57 -0.28 -12.48 -1.73
N CYS A 58 -0.21 -11.19 -2.07
CA CYS A 58 -1.35 -10.31 -1.89
C CYS A 58 -2.50 -10.72 -2.81
N GLN A 59 -3.71 -10.77 -2.27
CA GLN A 59 -4.92 -11.14 -3.02
C GLN A 59 -5.68 -9.92 -3.55
N ALA A 60 -5.21 -8.70 -3.25
CA ALA A 60 -5.81 -7.48 -3.75
C ALA A 60 -5.35 -7.18 -5.18
N LYS A 61 -6.24 -6.57 -5.97
CA LYS A 61 -5.88 -6.02 -7.28
C LYS A 61 -5.09 -4.73 -7.06
N HIS A 62 -3.81 -4.76 -7.40
CA HIS A 62 -2.93 -3.61 -7.25
C HIS A 62 -2.72 -2.89 -8.57
N VAL A 63 -2.88 -1.58 -8.52
CA VAL A 63 -2.33 -0.64 -9.50
C VAL A 63 -1.63 0.45 -8.70
N GLY A 64 -0.42 0.80 -9.10
CA GLY A 64 0.39 1.74 -8.35
C GLY A 64 1.53 2.28 -9.19
N VAL A 65 2.14 3.34 -8.67
CA VAL A 65 3.31 3.98 -9.24
C VAL A 65 4.37 4.10 -8.15
N ILE A 66 5.64 4.00 -8.55
CA ILE A 66 6.76 4.28 -7.66
C ILE A 66 6.98 5.78 -7.68
N VAL A 67 6.73 6.44 -6.54
CA VAL A 67 6.97 7.89 -6.41
C VAL A 67 8.46 8.18 -6.20
N GLU A 68 9.14 7.31 -5.46
CA GLU A 68 10.57 7.41 -5.15
C GLU A 68 11.15 6.02 -4.85
N GLY A 69 12.44 5.82 -5.16
CA GLY A 69 13.17 4.58 -4.89
C GLY A 69 12.90 3.46 -5.89
N THR A 70 13.07 2.21 -5.43
CA THR A 70 12.92 1.01 -6.27
C THR A 70 12.30 -0.12 -5.46
N ILE A 71 11.39 -0.87 -6.06
CA ILE A 71 10.80 -2.09 -5.50
C ILE A 71 10.65 -3.13 -6.60
N THR A 72 10.82 -4.41 -6.25
CA THR A 72 10.57 -5.52 -7.16
C THR A 72 9.22 -6.15 -6.85
N CYS A 73 8.37 -6.23 -7.86
CA CYS A 73 7.12 -6.99 -7.80
C CYS A 73 7.31 -8.31 -8.53
N LYS A 74 6.76 -9.39 -7.96
CA LYS A 74 6.71 -10.70 -8.60
C LYS A 74 5.27 -11.22 -8.52
N HIS A 75 4.71 -11.60 -9.66
CA HIS A 75 3.40 -12.26 -9.69
C HIS A 75 3.55 -13.77 -9.49
N ASN A 76 2.44 -14.45 -9.19
CA ASN A 76 2.46 -15.89 -8.96
C ASN A 76 2.84 -16.69 -10.21
N ASP A 77 2.58 -16.14 -11.40
CA ASP A 77 2.83 -16.75 -12.71
C ASP A 77 4.22 -16.43 -13.31
N GLY A 78 5.03 -15.63 -12.62
CA GLY A 78 6.40 -15.27 -13.03
C GLY A 78 6.51 -13.85 -13.55
#